data_AF-A0A941Y8S8-F1
#
_entry.id   AF-A0A941Y8S8-F1
#
_cell.length_a   1.000
_cell.length_b   1.000
_cell.length_c   1.000
_cell.angle_alpha   90.00
_cell.angle_beta   90.00
_cell.angle_gamma   90.00
#
_symmetry.space_group_name_H-M   'P 1'
#
loop_
_entity.id
_entity.type
_entity.pdbx_description
1 polymer ?
#
loop_
_entity_poly.entity_id
_entity_poly.type
_entity_poly.pdbx_seq_one_letter_code
_entity_poly.pdbx_strand_id
1 'polypeptide(L)'
;MFKPARSDRQHSTREDVVEKLGCEIAGLVGVPAARVELATLAGQPGALVEDARPHQWELQLGQVLMSEVLPDYDPSDRNHPGYNVNNIRRALARFAAPPEFDSSVHFSAFDVFAGYLLLDALLAHCDRHERNWAVIRPRSDEPQGEALCASFDHASSLGFGLSDQKREEYLTGSRGDSVAGWATRARARRFERRAGETCQTLVDLAKSAFDLCAPATREYWRARLLSVECGSVDDVVAAAPDLTDIARRFTVELVTINQGRLLDVLS
;
A
#
# COMPACT_ATOMS: atom_id res chain seq x y z
N MET A 1 -3.40 -6.73 -16.80
CA MET A 1 -2.05 -6.45 -17.31
C MET A 1 -1.08 -7.53 -16.81
N PHE A 2 -0.26 -8.13 -17.67
CA PHE A 2 0.80 -9.04 -17.23
C PHE A 2 2.06 -8.25 -16.86
N LYS A 3 2.54 -8.42 -15.63
CA LYS A 3 3.82 -7.91 -15.11
C LYS A 3 4.80 -9.08 -15.00
N PRO A 4 5.87 -9.13 -15.81
CA PRO A 4 6.87 -10.19 -15.69
C PRO A 4 7.58 -10.10 -14.33
N ALA A 5 7.85 -11.26 -13.72
CA ALA A 5 8.64 -11.31 -12.49
C ALA A 5 10.06 -10.80 -12.77
N ARG A 6 10.53 -9.84 -11.97
CA ARG A 6 11.95 -9.49 -11.92
C ARG A 6 12.58 -10.20 -10.71
N SER A 7 13.75 -10.79 -10.93
CA SER A 7 14.60 -11.27 -9.85
C SER A 7 15.88 -10.44 -9.86
N ASP A 8 15.91 -9.35 -9.10
CA ASP A 8 17.08 -8.48 -9.13
C ASP A 8 18.29 -9.12 -8.42
N ARG A 9 18.11 -10.18 -7.63
CA ARG A 9 19.19 -10.96 -7.00
C ARG A 9 18.82 -12.43 -6.82
N GLN A 10 19.81 -13.32 -6.86
CA GLN A 10 19.69 -14.77 -6.60
C GLN A 10 19.05 -15.17 -5.25
N HIS A 11 18.77 -14.22 -4.35
CA HIS A 11 18.29 -14.47 -2.99
C HIS A 11 17.17 -13.51 -2.53
N SER A 12 16.59 -12.71 -3.43
CA SER A 12 15.45 -11.83 -3.13
C SER A 12 14.12 -12.52 -3.42
N THR A 13 13.07 -12.16 -2.70
CA THR A 13 11.70 -12.63 -3.04
C THR A 13 11.33 -12.09 -4.42
N ARG A 14 10.65 -12.90 -5.25
CA ARG A 14 10.19 -12.43 -6.56
C ARG A 14 9.12 -11.35 -6.40
N GLU A 15 9.21 -10.31 -7.23
CA GLU A 15 8.29 -9.15 -7.18
C GLU A 15 6.82 -9.54 -7.38
N ASP A 16 6.54 -10.53 -8.23
CA ASP A 16 5.18 -11.02 -8.49
C ASP A 16 4.52 -11.65 -7.25
N VAL A 17 5.30 -12.42 -6.48
CA VAL A 17 4.85 -13.01 -5.20
C VAL A 17 4.57 -11.91 -4.17
N VAL A 18 5.40 -10.86 -4.11
CA VAL A 18 5.18 -9.74 -3.19
C VAL A 18 3.96 -8.91 -3.59
N GLU A 19 3.75 -8.68 -4.89
CA GLU A 19 2.53 -8.04 -5.43
C GLU A 19 1.28 -8.84 -5.02
N LYS A 20 1.31 -10.18 -5.16
CA LYS A 20 0.22 -11.06 -4.73
C LYS A 20 -0.02 -10.97 -3.23
N LEU A 21 1.02 -11.09 -2.40
CA LEU A 21 0.90 -10.98 -0.94
C LEU A 21 0.35 -9.62 -0.51
N GLY A 22 0.78 -8.54 -1.15
CA GLY A 22 0.23 -7.20 -0.89
C GLY A 22 -1.27 -7.13 -1.16
N CYS A 23 -1.73 -7.69 -2.27
CA CYS A 23 -3.15 -7.80 -2.62
C CYS A 23 -3.94 -8.64 -1.60
N GLU A 24 -3.45 -9.81 -1.22
CA GLU A 24 -4.15 -10.70 -0.27
C GLU A 24 -4.22 -10.09 1.13
N ILE A 25 -3.13 -9.48 1.62
CA ILE A 25 -3.12 -8.79 2.92
C ILE A 25 -4.02 -7.55 2.90
N ALA A 26 -4.12 -6.83 1.76
CA ALA A 26 -5.11 -5.76 1.60
C ALA A 26 -6.53 -6.27 1.82
N GLY A 27 -6.85 -7.47 1.29
CA GLY A 27 -8.12 -8.15 1.50
C GLY A 27 -8.40 -8.45 2.97
N LEU A 28 -7.41 -8.90 3.74
CA LEU A 28 -7.56 -9.10 5.20
C LEU A 28 -7.94 -7.79 5.92
N VAL A 29 -7.27 -6.68 5.57
CA VAL A 29 -7.58 -5.35 6.14
C VAL A 29 -8.90 -4.79 5.59
N GLY A 30 -9.41 -5.30 4.47
CA GLY A 30 -10.59 -4.74 3.79
C GLY A 30 -10.27 -3.47 3.00
N VAL A 31 -9.02 -3.31 2.60
CA VAL A 31 -8.59 -2.25 1.68
C VAL A 31 -8.86 -2.73 0.25
N PRO A 32 -9.59 -1.97 -0.57
CA PRO A 32 -9.82 -2.35 -1.96
C PRO A 32 -8.49 -2.32 -2.73
N ALA A 33 -8.16 -3.42 -3.36
CA ALA A 33 -6.94 -3.60 -4.15
C ALA A 33 -7.25 -4.27 -5.48
N ALA A 34 -6.55 -3.87 -6.53
CA ALA A 34 -6.62 -4.51 -7.83
C ALA A 34 -6.21 -5.98 -7.67
N ARG A 35 -7.06 -6.90 -8.14
CA ARG A 35 -6.81 -8.33 -8.00
C ARG A 35 -5.51 -8.72 -8.68
N VAL A 36 -4.70 -9.50 -7.98
CA VAL A 36 -3.44 -10.04 -8.48
C VAL A 36 -3.54 -11.55 -8.56
N GLU A 37 -3.20 -12.14 -9.69
CA GLU A 37 -3.05 -13.59 -9.84
C GLU A 37 -1.66 -13.92 -10.39
N LEU A 38 -1.00 -14.91 -9.79
CA LEU A 38 0.27 -15.39 -10.34
C LEU A 38 0.01 -16.16 -11.64
N ALA A 39 0.84 -15.92 -12.64
CA ALA A 39 0.67 -16.50 -13.96
C ALA A 39 2.02 -16.76 -14.64
N THR A 40 2.01 -17.61 -15.65
CA THR A 40 3.16 -17.83 -16.54
C THR A 40 2.76 -17.51 -17.96
N LEU A 41 3.46 -16.57 -18.60
CA LEU A 41 3.25 -16.21 -20.00
C LEU A 41 4.49 -16.60 -20.81
N ALA A 42 4.32 -17.48 -21.80
CA ALA A 42 5.41 -17.97 -22.66
C ALA A 42 6.63 -18.49 -21.87
N GLY A 43 6.39 -19.19 -20.75
CA GLY A 43 7.44 -19.74 -19.88
C GLY A 43 8.06 -18.74 -18.89
N GLN A 44 7.65 -17.47 -18.92
CA GLN A 44 8.09 -16.46 -17.96
C GLN A 44 7.07 -16.31 -16.81
N PRO A 45 7.47 -16.52 -15.55
CA PRO A 45 6.60 -16.25 -14.40
C PRO A 45 6.36 -14.75 -14.23
N GLY A 46 5.23 -14.41 -13.62
CA GLY A 46 4.84 -13.03 -13.34
C GLY A 46 3.47 -12.95 -12.67
N ALA A 47 2.93 -11.74 -12.64
CA ALA A 47 1.62 -11.45 -12.07
C ALA A 47 0.67 -10.86 -13.13
N LEU A 48 -0.56 -11.36 -13.18
CA LEU A 48 -1.69 -10.70 -13.82
C LEU A 48 -2.33 -9.77 -12.80
N VAL A 49 -2.26 -8.47 -13.06
CA VAL A 49 -2.99 -7.45 -12.29
C VAL A 49 -4.26 -7.11 -13.05
N GLU A 50 -5.42 -7.33 -12.43
CA GLU A 50 -6.71 -6.98 -12.99
C GLU A 50 -6.81 -5.47 -13.22
N ASP A 51 -7.48 -5.07 -14.29
CA ASP A 51 -7.77 -3.66 -14.51
C ASP A 51 -8.87 -3.24 -13.53
N ALA A 52 -8.51 -2.43 -12.53
CA ALA A 52 -9.44 -1.99 -11.49
C ALA A 52 -10.52 -1.00 -12.02
N ARG A 53 -10.48 -0.65 -13.30
CA ARG A 53 -11.51 0.18 -13.93
C ARG A 53 -12.71 -0.65 -14.35
N PRO A 54 -13.93 -0.17 -14.08
CA PRO A 54 -15.11 -0.65 -14.78
C PRO A 54 -14.97 -0.49 -16.30
N HIS A 55 -15.72 -1.31 -17.04
CA HIS A 55 -15.72 -1.23 -18.50
C HIS A 55 -16.07 0.19 -18.96
N GLN A 56 -15.32 0.72 -19.93
CA GLN A 56 -15.48 2.07 -20.47
C GLN A 56 -15.19 3.23 -19.50
N TRP A 57 -14.65 2.98 -18.30
CA TRP A 57 -14.18 4.07 -17.45
C TRP A 57 -12.74 4.47 -17.79
N GLU A 58 -12.41 5.73 -17.55
CA GLU A 58 -11.08 6.30 -17.75
C GLU A 58 -10.28 6.29 -16.44
N LEU A 59 -8.96 6.12 -16.55
CA LEU A 59 -8.04 6.25 -15.42
C LEU A 59 -7.41 7.64 -15.44
N GLN A 60 -7.43 8.33 -14.31
CA GLN A 60 -6.63 9.53 -14.12
C GLN A 60 -5.69 9.33 -12.92
N LEU A 61 -4.39 9.30 -13.19
CA LEU A 61 -3.37 9.13 -12.15
C LEU A 61 -3.36 10.32 -11.18
N GLY A 62 -2.98 10.04 -9.94
CA GLY A 62 -2.75 11.06 -8.91
C GLY A 62 -1.84 12.20 -9.38
N GLN A 63 -0.86 11.92 -10.24
CA GLN A 63 0.04 12.93 -10.81
C GLN A 63 -0.73 14.08 -11.47
N VAL A 64 -1.77 13.75 -12.24
CA VAL A 64 -2.58 14.76 -12.92
C VAL A 64 -3.42 15.54 -11.90
N LEU A 65 -4.02 14.85 -10.93
CA LEU A 65 -4.83 15.46 -9.88
C LEU A 65 -4.02 16.39 -8.98
N MET A 66 -2.79 16.02 -8.65
CA MET A 66 -1.90 16.87 -7.86
C MET A 66 -1.57 18.15 -8.62
N SER A 67 -1.30 18.09 -9.93
CA SER A 67 -1.10 19.28 -10.78
C SER A 67 -2.36 20.16 -10.90
N GLU A 68 -3.57 19.59 -10.79
CA GLU A 68 -4.82 20.40 -10.76
C GLU A 68 -4.95 21.22 -9.46
N VAL A 69 -4.45 20.71 -8.33
CA VAL A 69 -4.57 21.34 -7.01
C VAL A 69 -3.38 22.26 -6.68
N LEU A 70 -2.24 22.00 -7.31
CA LEU A 70 -0.96 22.66 -7.03
C LEU A 70 -0.33 23.14 -8.36
N PRO A 71 -0.47 24.44 -8.71
CA PRO A 71 0.01 24.98 -9.99
C PRO A 71 1.50 24.75 -10.26
N ASP A 72 2.34 24.79 -9.22
CA ASP A 72 3.80 24.64 -9.32
C ASP A 72 4.27 23.23 -8.93
N TYR A 73 3.39 22.21 -9.04
CA TYR A 73 3.76 20.85 -8.67
C TYR A 73 4.75 20.22 -9.65
N ASP A 74 5.97 20.01 -9.17
CA ASP A 74 7.01 19.27 -9.89
C ASP A 74 7.17 17.85 -9.32
N PRO A 75 6.69 16.81 -10.01
CA PRO A 75 6.85 15.42 -9.56
C PRO A 75 8.31 14.93 -9.64
N SER A 76 9.22 15.66 -10.31
CA SER A 76 10.63 15.32 -10.43
C SER A 76 11.49 15.85 -9.28
N ASP A 77 10.98 16.78 -8.47
CA ASP A 77 11.69 17.29 -7.31
C ASP A 77 11.84 16.19 -6.25
N ARG A 78 13.08 15.97 -5.81
CA ARG A 78 13.44 14.93 -4.85
C ARG A 78 12.80 15.10 -3.48
N ASN A 79 12.41 16.32 -3.11
CA ASN A 79 11.76 16.64 -1.83
C ASN A 79 10.23 16.57 -1.93
N HIS A 80 9.68 16.37 -3.13
CA HIS A 80 8.25 16.21 -3.39
C HIS A 80 7.38 17.33 -2.79
N PRO A 81 7.72 18.62 -3.00
CA PRO A 81 7.03 19.75 -2.40
C PRO A 81 5.53 19.68 -2.72
N GLY A 82 4.70 19.85 -1.69
CA GLY A 82 3.25 19.78 -1.81
C GLY A 82 2.64 18.37 -1.96
N TYR A 83 3.40 17.30 -2.18
CA TYR A 83 2.86 15.94 -2.15
C TYR A 83 2.75 15.44 -0.71
N ASN A 84 1.70 15.90 -0.03
CA ASN A 84 1.37 15.58 1.35
C ASN A 84 -0.10 15.19 1.50
N VAL A 85 -0.43 14.61 2.66
CA VAL A 85 -1.78 14.10 2.96
C VAL A 85 -2.86 15.18 2.82
N ASN A 86 -2.59 16.43 3.21
CA ASN A 86 -3.57 17.51 3.12
C ASN A 86 -3.90 17.86 1.66
N ASN A 87 -2.90 17.91 0.79
CA ASN A 87 -3.11 18.19 -0.63
C ASN A 87 -3.72 17.00 -1.36
N ILE A 88 -3.39 15.76 -0.98
CA ILE A 88 -4.09 14.56 -1.48
C ILE A 88 -5.57 14.59 -1.07
N ARG A 89 -5.88 14.96 0.19
CA ARG A 89 -7.27 15.14 0.65
C ARG A 89 -8.02 16.18 -0.19
N ARG A 90 -7.37 17.31 -0.52
CA ARG A 90 -7.93 18.33 -1.40
C ARG A 90 -8.17 17.80 -2.81
N ALA A 91 -7.22 17.05 -3.36
CA ALA A 91 -7.34 16.42 -4.68
C ALA A 91 -8.48 15.40 -4.74
N LEU A 92 -8.72 14.67 -3.65
CA LEU A 92 -9.74 13.64 -3.55
C LEU A 92 -11.12 14.15 -3.09
N ALA A 93 -11.27 15.44 -2.80
CA ALA A 93 -12.45 15.99 -2.10
C ALA A 93 -13.80 15.75 -2.80
N ARG A 94 -13.81 15.61 -4.14
CA ARG A 94 -15.03 15.39 -4.94
C ARG A 94 -15.29 13.94 -5.32
N PHE A 95 -14.38 13.03 -4.98
CA PHE A 95 -14.43 11.64 -5.44
C PHE A 95 -15.05 10.74 -4.38
N ALA A 96 -15.83 9.75 -4.83
CA ALA A 96 -16.39 8.72 -3.97
C ALA A 96 -15.36 7.62 -3.64
N ALA A 97 -15.68 6.77 -2.65
CA ALA A 97 -15.00 5.50 -2.44
C ALA A 97 -15.04 4.62 -3.72
N PRO A 98 -14.09 3.67 -3.88
CA PRO A 98 -14.12 2.74 -5.01
C PRO A 98 -15.44 1.97 -5.10
N PRO A 99 -15.98 1.68 -6.30
CA PRO A 99 -17.25 0.97 -6.48
C PRO A 99 -17.33 -0.40 -5.80
N GLU A 100 -16.19 -1.09 -5.69
CA GLU A 100 -16.04 -2.38 -5.03
C GLU A 100 -15.93 -2.28 -3.50
N PHE A 101 -15.83 -1.07 -2.95
CA PHE A 101 -15.81 -0.85 -1.51
C PHE A 101 -17.19 -1.07 -0.91
N ASP A 102 -17.25 -1.53 0.33
CA ASP A 102 -18.50 -1.87 1.00
C ASP A 102 -19.47 -0.68 1.03
N SER A 103 -20.54 -0.77 0.24
CA SER A 103 -21.58 0.25 0.12
C SER A 103 -22.37 0.52 1.40
N SER A 104 -22.26 -0.36 2.42
CA SER A 104 -22.87 -0.12 3.73
C SER A 104 -22.17 0.99 4.52
N VAL A 105 -20.97 1.38 4.10
CA VAL A 105 -20.14 2.41 4.73
C VAL A 105 -20.07 3.65 3.83
N HIS A 106 -20.49 4.80 4.35
CA HIS A 106 -20.44 6.07 3.63
C HIS A 106 -19.05 6.72 3.72
N PHE A 107 -18.12 6.29 2.87
CA PHE A 107 -16.77 6.85 2.79
C PHE A 107 -16.57 7.76 1.57
N SER A 108 -15.79 8.82 1.77
CA SER A 108 -15.19 9.57 0.67
C SER A 108 -13.98 8.82 0.08
N ALA A 109 -13.50 9.26 -1.08
CA ALA A 109 -12.24 8.77 -1.62
C ALA A 109 -11.08 8.93 -0.62
N PHE A 110 -11.01 10.04 0.12
CA PHE A 110 -9.94 10.25 1.08
C PHE A 110 -10.02 9.30 2.29
N ASP A 111 -11.22 8.98 2.77
CA ASP A 111 -11.40 8.00 3.85
C ASP A 111 -10.84 6.62 3.45
N VAL A 112 -11.03 6.22 2.19
CA VAL A 112 -10.44 4.98 1.64
C VAL A 112 -8.93 5.11 1.43
N PHE A 113 -8.46 6.27 0.94
CA PHE A 113 -7.04 6.53 0.76
C PHE A 113 -6.26 6.49 2.09
N ALA A 114 -6.87 6.91 3.21
CA ALA A 114 -6.28 6.72 4.53
C ALA A 114 -6.03 5.23 4.83
N GLY A 115 -6.96 4.35 4.42
CA GLY A 115 -6.77 2.89 4.42
C GLY A 115 -5.57 2.43 3.58
N TYR A 116 -5.30 3.07 2.44
CA TYR A 116 -4.12 2.76 1.62
C TYR A 116 -2.83 3.07 2.37
N LEU A 117 -2.77 4.18 3.10
CA LEU A 117 -1.59 4.55 3.90
C LEU A 117 -1.41 3.66 5.13
N LEU A 118 -2.51 3.19 5.74
CA LEU A 118 -2.46 2.17 6.79
C LEU A 118 -1.89 0.85 6.25
N LEU A 119 -2.34 0.41 5.07
CA LEU A 119 -1.80 -0.75 4.38
C LEU A 119 -0.32 -0.56 4.04
N ASP A 120 0.08 0.61 3.55
CA ASP A 120 1.48 0.90 3.22
C ASP A 120 2.37 0.77 4.46
N ALA A 121 1.93 1.29 5.61
CA ALA A 121 2.63 1.13 6.87
C ALA A 121 2.68 -0.33 7.34
N LEU A 122 1.58 -1.07 7.20
CA LEU A 122 1.50 -2.49 7.55
C LEU A 122 2.50 -3.33 6.74
N LEU A 123 2.56 -3.11 5.42
CA LEU A 123 3.41 -3.83 4.48
C LEU A 123 4.85 -3.29 4.40
N ALA A 124 5.16 -2.19 5.08
CA ALA A 124 6.38 -1.41 4.89
C ALA A 124 6.60 -0.94 3.43
N HIS A 125 5.51 -0.63 2.71
CA HIS A 125 5.52 -0.13 1.33
C HIS A 125 5.98 1.33 1.28
N CYS A 126 7.19 1.57 0.77
CA CYS A 126 7.79 2.91 0.77
C CYS A 126 7.59 3.72 -0.53
N ASP A 127 6.83 3.17 -1.51
CA ASP A 127 6.81 3.65 -2.89
C ASP A 127 5.45 4.21 -3.34
N ARG A 128 4.62 4.71 -2.41
CA ARG A 128 3.35 5.36 -2.71
C ARG A 128 3.54 6.78 -3.27
N HIS A 129 3.96 6.88 -4.53
CA HIS A 129 4.01 8.14 -5.28
C HIS A 129 2.71 8.39 -6.06
N GLU A 130 2.58 9.56 -6.65
CA GLU A 130 1.39 10.07 -7.35
C GLU A 130 0.98 9.27 -8.60
N ARG A 131 1.80 8.32 -9.05
CA ARG A 131 1.44 7.38 -10.14
C ARG A 131 0.98 6.02 -9.63
N ASN A 132 1.13 5.77 -8.32
CA ASN A 132 0.72 4.53 -7.65
C ASN A 132 -0.65 4.69 -6.98
N TRP A 133 -1.44 5.66 -7.41
CA TRP A 133 -2.86 5.77 -7.11
C TRP A 133 -3.55 6.57 -8.21
N ALA A 134 -4.85 6.40 -8.34
CA ALA A 134 -5.63 7.00 -9.40
C ALA A 134 -7.08 7.19 -8.97
N VAL A 135 -7.80 7.98 -9.74
CA VAL A 135 -9.26 8.01 -9.76
C VAL A 135 -9.77 7.42 -11.07
N ILE A 136 -11.00 6.94 -11.04
CA ILE A 136 -11.72 6.39 -12.18
C ILE A 136 -12.93 7.27 -12.48
N ARG A 137 -13.20 7.47 -13.77
CA ARG A 137 -14.27 8.34 -14.26
C ARG A 137 -15.08 7.68 -15.36
N PRO A 138 -16.42 7.81 -15.39
CA PRO A 138 -17.20 7.41 -16.54
C PRO A 138 -16.88 8.29 -17.76
N ARG A 139 -17.02 7.76 -18.98
CA ARG A 139 -16.66 8.48 -20.22
C ARG A 139 -17.58 9.65 -20.57
N SER A 140 -18.87 9.58 -20.23
CA SER A 140 -19.86 10.68 -20.14
C SER A 140 -21.24 10.05 -19.86
N ASP A 141 -22.17 10.81 -19.28
CA ASP A 141 -23.61 10.51 -19.13
C ASP A 141 -24.02 9.37 -18.19
N GLU A 142 -23.08 8.62 -17.60
CA GLU A 142 -23.42 7.64 -16.57
C GLU A 142 -23.79 8.34 -15.25
N PRO A 143 -24.85 7.91 -14.55
CA PRO A 143 -25.25 8.49 -13.27
C PRO A 143 -24.27 8.18 -12.12
N GLN A 144 -23.28 7.31 -12.35
CA GLN A 144 -22.26 6.95 -11.36
C GLN A 144 -21.19 8.05 -11.28
N GLY A 145 -20.88 8.46 -10.06
CA GLY A 145 -19.90 9.50 -9.80
C GLY A 145 -18.46 9.02 -9.99
N GLU A 146 -17.55 9.96 -10.19
CA GLU A 146 -16.11 9.71 -10.18
C GLU A 146 -15.67 9.15 -8.82
N ALA A 147 -14.78 8.16 -8.81
CA ALA A 147 -14.39 7.43 -7.61
C ALA A 147 -12.87 7.24 -7.53
N LEU A 148 -12.37 6.93 -6.34
CA LEU A 148 -11.01 6.43 -6.18
C LEU A 148 -10.87 5.06 -6.87
N CYS A 149 -9.74 4.80 -7.50
CA CYS A 149 -9.39 3.47 -8.01
C CYS A 149 -8.94 2.56 -6.85
N ALA A 150 -9.21 1.25 -6.92
CA ALA A 150 -8.59 0.24 -6.07
C ALA A 150 -7.08 0.46 -5.96
N SER A 151 -6.47 0.18 -4.80
CA SER A 151 -5.02 0.27 -4.63
C SER A 151 -4.30 -0.72 -5.54
N PHE A 152 -3.14 -0.33 -6.07
CA PHE A 152 -2.29 -1.20 -6.90
C PHE A 152 -0.80 -0.94 -6.62
N ASP A 153 0.05 -1.80 -7.20
CA ASP A 153 1.52 -1.72 -7.20
C ASP A 153 2.15 -1.82 -5.81
N HIS A 154 2.01 -2.99 -5.20
CA HIS A 154 2.51 -3.33 -3.87
C HIS A 154 3.82 -4.14 -3.90
N ALA A 155 4.40 -4.42 -5.06
CA ALA A 155 5.61 -5.24 -5.24
C ALA A 155 6.83 -4.73 -4.44
N SER A 156 6.91 -3.42 -4.21
CA SER A 156 7.99 -2.76 -3.45
C SER A 156 7.78 -2.81 -1.92
N SER A 157 7.32 -3.94 -1.38
CA SER A 157 6.91 -4.10 0.03
C SER A 157 7.58 -5.29 0.71
N LEU A 158 7.23 -5.54 1.98
CA LEU A 158 7.55 -6.78 2.72
C LEU A 158 9.04 -7.16 2.76
N GLY A 159 9.93 -6.17 2.60
CA GLY A 159 11.36 -6.41 2.53
C GLY A 159 11.78 -7.25 1.32
N PHE A 160 11.13 -7.10 0.16
CA PHE A 160 11.42 -7.89 -1.06
C PHE A 160 12.93 -7.90 -1.43
N GLY A 161 13.63 -6.79 -1.21
CA GLY A 161 15.06 -6.65 -1.48
C GLY A 161 16.01 -7.27 -0.43
N LEU A 162 15.49 -7.88 0.64
CA LEU A 162 16.30 -8.59 1.63
C LEU A 162 16.67 -9.99 1.12
N SER A 163 17.89 -10.43 1.46
CA SER A 163 18.27 -11.83 1.32
C SER A 163 17.79 -12.64 2.52
N ASP A 164 17.63 -13.95 2.35
CA ASP A 164 17.27 -14.83 3.47
C ASP A 164 18.27 -14.78 4.62
N GLN A 165 19.57 -14.65 4.32
CA GLN A 165 20.57 -14.42 5.38
C GLN A 165 20.23 -13.18 6.22
N LYS A 166 19.86 -12.05 5.59
CA LYS A 166 19.49 -10.83 6.33
C LYS A 166 18.19 -11.00 7.10
N ARG A 167 17.23 -11.74 6.55
CA ARG A 167 15.98 -12.06 7.25
C ARG A 167 16.25 -12.90 8.49
N GLU A 168 17.07 -13.94 8.38
CA GLU A 168 17.54 -14.76 9.51
C GLU A 168 18.27 -13.89 10.54
N GLU A 169 19.13 -12.97 10.11
CA GLU A 169 19.83 -12.04 11.01
C GLU A 169 18.84 -11.20 11.84
N TYR A 170 17.77 -10.69 11.23
CA TYR A 170 16.72 -9.93 11.92
C TYR A 170 15.81 -10.80 12.80
N LEU A 171 15.47 -12.02 12.35
CA LEU A 171 14.64 -12.96 13.11
C LEU A 171 15.35 -13.46 14.37
N THR A 172 16.67 -13.68 14.28
CA THR A 172 17.48 -14.22 15.38
C THR A 172 18.08 -13.15 16.29
N GLY A 173 18.06 -11.88 15.86
CA GLY A 173 18.73 -10.79 16.56
C GLY A 173 20.26 -10.84 16.51
N SER A 174 20.83 -11.69 15.66
CA SER A 174 22.27 -12.03 15.67
C SER A 174 23.21 -10.87 15.35
N ARG A 175 22.69 -9.75 14.84
CA ARG A 175 23.43 -8.50 14.60
C ARG A 175 23.11 -7.35 15.55
N GLY A 176 22.42 -7.63 16.66
CA GLY A 176 21.97 -6.60 17.59
C GLY A 176 20.82 -5.74 17.04
N ASP A 177 20.10 -6.27 16.06
CA ASP A 177 18.94 -5.64 15.45
C ASP A 177 17.87 -6.69 15.20
N SER A 178 16.60 -6.31 15.23
CA SER A 178 15.46 -7.22 15.12
C SER A 178 14.56 -6.86 13.95
N VAL A 179 13.57 -7.71 13.65
CA VAL A 179 12.50 -7.35 12.70
C VAL A 179 11.82 -6.04 13.14
N ALA A 180 11.64 -5.82 14.44
CA ALA A 180 11.08 -4.58 14.97
C ALA A 180 11.97 -3.37 14.68
N GLY A 181 13.28 -3.50 14.94
CA GLY A 181 14.25 -2.46 14.61
C GLY A 181 14.28 -2.14 13.12
N TRP A 182 14.23 -3.15 12.26
CA TRP A 182 14.12 -2.98 10.80
C TRP A 182 12.81 -2.27 10.40
N ALA A 183 11.68 -2.70 10.94
CA ALA A 183 10.36 -2.15 10.65
C ALA A 183 10.28 -0.65 10.97
N THR A 184 10.97 -0.19 12.02
CA THR A 184 11.04 1.23 12.37
C THR A 184 11.71 2.11 11.32
N ARG A 185 12.37 1.54 10.30
CA ARG A 185 13.09 2.25 9.24
C ARG A 185 12.29 2.44 7.96
N ALA A 186 11.07 1.93 7.89
CA ALA A 186 10.18 2.19 6.77
C ALA A 186 9.80 3.70 6.74
N ARG A 187 10.02 4.36 5.61
CA ARG A 187 9.93 5.83 5.48
C ARG A 187 9.09 6.19 4.26
N ALA A 188 8.29 7.25 4.38
CA ALA A 188 7.50 7.81 3.29
C ALA A 188 8.40 8.62 2.33
N ARG A 189 9.31 7.94 1.62
CA ARG A 189 10.34 8.61 0.80
C ARG A 189 9.79 9.40 -0.38
N ARG A 190 8.59 9.02 -0.82
CA ARG A 190 7.85 9.66 -1.92
C ARG A 190 7.01 10.85 -1.48
N PHE A 191 6.87 11.09 -0.19
CA PHE A 191 6.10 12.20 0.36
C PHE A 191 6.96 13.42 0.59
N GLU A 192 6.27 14.57 0.64
CA GLU A 192 6.87 15.86 0.94
C GLU A 192 7.78 15.77 2.17
N ARG A 193 8.98 16.31 2.03
CA ARG A 193 9.88 16.55 3.14
C ARG A 193 10.50 17.94 3.00
N ARG A 194 10.74 18.58 4.13
CA ARG A 194 11.53 19.81 4.14
C ARG A 194 12.99 19.48 3.88
N ALA A 195 13.68 20.38 3.17
CA ALA A 195 15.10 20.21 2.89
C ALA A 195 15.89 20.11 4.20
N GLY A 196 16.72 19.06 4.33
CA GLY A 196 17.52 18.80 5.52
C GLY A 196 16.81 18.02 6.64
N GLU A 197 15.50 17.76 6.52
CA GLU A 197 14.76 16.92 7.47
C GLU A 197 14.75 15.45 7.05
N THR A 198 14.69 14.56 8.05
CA THR A 198 14.47 13.13 7.80
C THR A 198 13.05 12.90 7.29
N CYS A 199 12.89 11.96 6.35
CA CYS A 199 11.55 11.54 5.92
C CYS A 199 10.72 11.07 7.14
N GLN A 200 9.43 11.39 7.16
CA GLN A 200 8.51 10.83 8.15
C GLN A 200 8.43 9.30 8.02
N THR A 201 8.11 8.62 9.12
CA THR A 201 7.88 7.17 9.07
C THR A 201 6.56 6.87 8.37
N LEU A 202 6.38 5.65 7.85
CA LEU A 202 5.09 5.26 7.26
C LEU A 202 3.97 5.26 8.32
N VAL A 203 4.29 4.92 9.57
CA VAL A 203 3.33 4.96 10.69
C VAL A 203 2.87 6.40 10.96
N ASP A 204 3.78 7.37 10.98
CA ASP A 204 3.43 8.79 11.17
C ASP A 204 2.61 9.35 10.00
N LEU A 205 2.95 8.97 8.77
CA LEU A 205 2.19 9.36 7.58
C LEU A 205 0.76 8.80 7.65
N ALA A 206 0.63 7.51 7.96
CA ALA A 206 -0.66 6.84 8.08
C ALA A 206 -1.50 7.47 9.21
N LYS A 207 -0.88 7.76 10.36
CA LYS A 207 -1.51 8.49 11.47
C LYS A 207 -1.99 9.87 11.03
N SER A 208 -1.19 10.61 10.27
CA SER A 208 -1.55 11.95 9.78
C SER A 208 -2.78 11.91 8.87
N ALA A 209 -2.95 10.87 8.06
CA ALA A 209 -4.17 10.67 7.26
C ALA A 209 -5.36 10.22 8.09
N PHE A 210 -5.12 9.30 9.03
CA PHE A 210 -6.13 8.83 9.97
C PHE A 210 -6.72 9.98 10.81
N ASP A 211 -5.89 10.86 11.35
CA ASP A 211 -6.31 12.00 12.18
C ASP A 211 -7.16 13.03 11.40
N LEU A 212 -7.05 13.06 10.07
CA LEU A 212 -7.89 13.90 9.20
C LEU A 212 -9.25 13.28 8.88
N CYS A 213 -9.47 12.02 9.22
CA CYS A 213 -10.72 11.31 8.98
C CYS A 213 -11.75 11.56 10.09
N ALA A 214 -13.03 11.44 9.74
CA ALA A 214 -14.12 11.53 10.71
C ALA A 214 -14.01 10.40 11.78
N PRO A 215 -14.54 10.60 13.00
CA PRO A 215 -14.48 9.59 14.06
C PRO A 215 -14.95 8.19 13.64
N ALA A 216 -16.05 8.10 12.88
CA ALA A 216 -16.58 6.82 12.40
C ALA A 216 -15.61 6.10 11.43
N THR A 217 -14.97 6.84 10.52
CA THR A 217 -13.93 6.31 9.62
C THR A 217 -12.73 5.79 10.42
N ARG A 218 -12.31 6.53 11.45
CA ARG A 218 -11.21 6.16 12.34
C ARG A 218 -11.52 4.88 13.10
N GLU A 219 -12.72 4.77 13.67
CA GLU A 219 -13.19 3.56 14.36
C GLU A 219 -13.21 2.36 13.41
N TYR A 220 -13.75 2.53 12.20
CA TYR A 220 -13.79 1.50 11.18
C TYR A 220 -12.39 0.96 10.86
N TRP A 221 -11.44 1.83 10.48
CA TRP A 221 -10.10 1.37 10.10
C TRP A 221 -9.33 0.75 11.26
N ARG A 222 -9.52 1.28 12.48
CA ARG A 222 -8.95 0.67 13.68
C ARG A 222 -9.52 -0.74 13.90
N ALA A 223 -10.83 -0.92 13.78
CA ALA A 223 -11.48 -2.22 13.92
C ALA A 223 -10.99 -3.22 12.85
N ARG A 224 -10.85 -2.76 11.59
CA ARG A 224 -10.27 -3.57 10.50
C ARG A 224 -8.84 -4.02 10.82
N LEU A 225 -7.99 -3.12 11.29
CA LEU A 225 -6.63 -3.49 11.70
C LEU A 225 -6.63 -4.47 12.87
N LEU A 226 -7.50 -4.31 13.86
CA LEU A 226 -7.64 -5.26 14.97
C LEU A 226 -8.12 -6.65 14.51
N SER A 227 -8.91 -6.73 13.44
CA SER A 227 -9.43 -7.98 12.89
C SER A 227 -8.41 -8.81 12.10
N VAL A 228 -7.24 -8.23 11.78
CA VAL A 228 -6.15 -8.97 11.13
C VAL A 228 -5.48 -9.88 12.16
N GLU A 229 -5.91 -11.13 12.25
CA GLU A 229 -5.30 -12.10 13.14
C GLU A 229 -3.97 -12.62 12.56
N CYS A 230 -3.00 -12.92 13.43
CA CYS A 230 -1.72 -13.49 13.02
C CYS A 230 -1.89 -14.78 12.20
N GLY A 231 -2.87 -15.63 12.56
CA GLY A 231 -3.20 -16.85 11.83
C GLY A 231 -3.62 -16.59 10.38
N SER A 232 -4.41 -15.53 10.13
CA SER A 232 -4.83 -15.18 8.77
C SER A 232 -3.67 -14.69 7.90
N VAL A 233 -2.70 -13.98 8.49
CA VAL A 233 -1.48 -13.56 7.78
C VAL A 233 -0.61 -14.78 7.47
N ASP A 234 -0.47 -15.71 8.43
CA ASP A 234 0.26 -16.96 8.22
C ASP A 234 -0.36 -17.78 7.09
N ASP A 235 -1.68 -17.94 7.06
CA ASP A 235 -2.40 -18.66 5.99
C ASP A 235 -2.15 -18.06 4.60
N VAL A 236 -2.24 -16.72 4.47
CA VAL A 236 -1.95 -16.02 3.21
C VAL A 236 -0.49 -16.22 2.78
N VAL A 237 0.43 -16.10 3.72
CA VAL A 237 1.86 -16.27 3.47
C VAL A 237 2.21 -17.72 3.17
N ALA A 238 1.52 -18.69 3.78
CA ALA A 238 1.65 -20.13 3.56
C ALA A 238 1.17 -20.54 2.15
N ALA A 239 0.13 -19.90 1.63
CA ALA A 239 -0.40 -20.14 0.29
C ALA A 239 0.52 -19.64 -0.85
N ALA A 240 1.44 -18.72 -0.57
CA ALA A 240 2.34 -18.17 -1.59
C ALA A 240 3.34 -19.22 -2.12
N PRO A 241 3.47 -19.40 -3.45
CA PRO A 241 4.46 -20.30 -4.03
C PRO A 241 5.86 -19.69 -3.98
N ASP A 242 6.88 -20.56 -4.04
CA ASP A 242 8.29 -20.17 -4.19
C ASP A 242 8.84 -19.22 -3.12
N LEU A 243 8.18 -19.15 -1.95
CA LEU A 243 8.62 -18.39 -0.79
C LEU A 243 9.33 -19.33 0.20
N THR A 244 10.56 -18.99 0.59
CA THR A 244 11.33 -19.76 1.58
C THR A 244 10.73 -19.63 2.97
N ASP A 245 10.97 -20.62 3.85
CA ASP A 245 10.45 -20.60 5.22
C ASP A 245 10.93 -19.37 6.01
N ILE A 246 12.17 -18.94 5.76
CA ILE A 246 12.74 -17.74 6.37
C ILE A 246 11.99 -16.48 5.89
N ALA A 247 11.70 -16.37 4.60
CA ALA A 247 10.92 -15.26 4.06
C ALA A 247 9.49 -15.24 4.61
N ARG A 248 8.84 -16.41 4.73
CA ARG A 248 7.51 -16.54 5.34
C ARG A 248 7.48 -16.02 6.78
N ARG A 249 8.37 -16.55 7.63
CA ARG A 249 8.48 -16.14 9.04
C ARG A 249 8.74 -14.65 9.19
N PHE A 250 9.67 -14.10 8.39
CA PHE A 250 9.97 -12.67 8.40
C PHE A 250 8.74 -11.83 8.01
N THR A 251 7.99 -12.22 6.98
CA THR A 251 6.79 -11.50 6.54
C THR A 251 5.70 -11.49 7.62
N VAL A 252 5.41 -12.65 8.24
CA VAL A 252 4.41 -12.75 9.32
C VAL A 252 4.81 -11.89 10.51
N GLU A 253 6.08 -11.96 10.94
CA GLU A 253 6.59 -11.17 12.06
C GLU A 253 6.56 -9.66 11.75
N LEU A 254 6.95 -9.25 10.53
CA LEU A 254 6.92 -7.85 10.11
C LEU A 254 5.49 -7.27 10.14
N VAL A 255 4.52 -7.97 9.56
CA VAL A 255 3.12 -7.53 9.52
C VAL A 255 2.56 -7.41 10.93
N THR A 256 2.81 -8.41 11.79
CA THR A 256 2.38 -8.40 13.20
C THR A 256 2.96 -7.20 13.97
N ILE A 257 4.25 -6.93 13.79
CA ILE A 257 4.92 -5.78 14.43
C ILE A 257 4.33 -4.46 13.94
N ASN A 258 4.16 -4.29 12.62
CA ASN A 258 3.64 -3.05 12.08
C ASN A 258 2.18 -2.82 12.46
N GLN A 259 1.37 -3.89 12.57
CA GLN A 259 0.02 -3.82 13.10
C GLN A 259 0.02 -3.26 14.52
N GLY A 260 0.86 -3.80 15.42
CA GLY A 260 0.99 -3.28 16.79
C GLY A 260 1.39 -1.81 16.82
N ARG A 261 2.42 -1.45 16.05
CA ARG A 261 2.91 -0.06 15.93
C ARG A 261 1.85 0.91 15.42
N LEU A 262 1.00 0.47 14.50
CA LEU A 262 -0.14 1.25 14.04
C LEU A 262 -1.17 1.39 15.16
N LEU A 263 -1.58 0.29 15.78
CA LEU A 263 -2.59 0.30 16.84
C LEU A 263 -2.19 1.14 18.07
N ASP A 264 -0.89 1.30 18.33
CA ASP A 264 -0.34 2.16 19.39
C ASP A 264 -0.58 3.66 19.12
N VAL A 265 -0.62 4.08 17.86
CA VAL A 265 -0.74 5.51 17.49
C VAL A 265 -2.13 5.91 17.00
N LEU A 266 -2.97 4.94 16.66
CA LEU A 266 -4.34 5.13 16.14
C LEU A 266 -5.36 5.15 17.28
N SER A 267 -5.23 6.11 18.21
CA SER A 267 -6.18 6.36 19.31
C SER A 267 -7.31 7.30 18.92
#